data_AF-A0AAX3UDI0-F1
#
_entry.id   AF-A0AAX3UDI0-F1
#
_cell.length_a   1.000
_cell.length_b   1.000
_cell.length_c   1.000
_cell.angle_alpha   90.00
_cell.angle_beta   90.00
_cell.angle_gamma   90.00
#
_symmetry.space_group_name_H-M   'P 1'
#
loop_
_entity.id
_entity.type
_entity.pdbx_description
1 polymer ?
#
loop_
_entity_poly.entity_id
_entity_poly.type
_entity_poly.pdbx_seq_one_letter_code
_entity_poly.pdbx_strand_id
1 'polypeptide(L)' 'MLDDLLKRISILKYKDNFILKGGLLLSAVVGINNRSTEDIDGEIKGLDLTEDEIEKVFKAICNTSLVELS' A
#
# COMPACT_ATOMS: atom_id res chain seq x y z
N MET A 1 -10.23 4.62 1.65
CA MET A 1 -9.03 5.19 2.31
C MET A 1 -7.85 4.22 2.25
N LEU A 2 -7.82 3.12 3.01
CA LEU A 2 -6.70 2.16 2.98
C LEU A 2 -6.62 1.39 1.66
N ASP A 3 -7.76 0.98 1.10
CA ASP A 3 -7.83 0.41 -0.25
C ASP A 3 -7.28 1.41 -1.32
N ASP A 4 -7.48 2.72 -1.14
CA ASP A 4 -6.94 3.74 -2.05
C ASP A 4 -5.43 3.94 -1.86
N LEU A 5 -4.93 3.84 -0.63
CA LEU A 5 -3.50 3.84 -0.36
C LEU A 5 -2.80 2.69 -1.09
N LEU A 6 -3.37 1.48 -1.00
CA LEU A 6 -2.86 0.30 -1.71
C LEU A 6 -2.89 0.48 -3.23
N LYS A 7 -3.95 1.08 -3.78
CA LYS A 7 -4.03 1.42 -5.21
C LYS A 7 -2.97 2.44 -5.63
N ARG A 8 -2.66 3.44 -4.80
CA ARG A 8 -1.60 4.42 -5.10
C ARG A 8 -0.23 3.78 -5.06
N ILE A 9 0.03 2.90 -4.08
CA ILE A 9 1.27 2.13 -4.00
C ILE A 9 1.44 1.26 -5.25
N SER A 10 0.38 0.58 -5.72
CA SER A 10 0.49 -0.38 -6.83
C SER A 10 0.84 0.23 -8.18
N ILE A 11 0.56 1.53 -8.39
CA ILE A 11 0.88 2.26 -9.63
C ILE A 11 2.17 3.06 -9.55
N LEU A 12 2.78 3.17 -8.37
CA LEU A 12 4.05 3.88 -8.18
C LEU A 12 5.25 2.99 -8.50
N LYS A 13 6.37 3.64 -8.79
CA LYS A 13 7.68 2.97 -8.99
C LYS A 13 8.16 2.17 -7.76
N TYR A 14 7.58 2.44 -6.59
CA TYR A 14 7.95 1.81 -5.32
C TYR A 14 7.14 0.54 -5.02
N LYS A 15 6.19 0.13 -5.88
CA LYS A 15 5.27 -0.97 -5.59
C LYS A 15 5.97 -2.26 -5.14
N ASP A 16 7.09 -2.62 -5.77
CA ASP A 16 7.82 -3.86 -5.52
C ASP A 16 8.67 -3.78 -4.25
N ASN A 17 8.78 -2.59 -3.65
CA ASN A 17 9.39 -2.39 -2.35
C ASN A 17 8.43 -2.72 -1.20
N PHE A 18 7.12 -2.75 -1.42
CA PHE A 18 6.12 -3.02 -0.38
C PHE A 18 5.65 -4.48 -0.43
N ILE A 19 5.79 -5.18 0.69
CA ILE A 19 5.28 -6.55 0.87
C ILE A 19 4.07 -6.48 1.81
N LEU A 20 2.88 -6.69 1.26
CA LEU A 20 1.63 -6.74 2.03
C LEU A 20 1.46 -8.10 2.72
N LYS A 21 0.92 -8.08 3.93
CA LYS A 21 0.67 -9.25 4.77
C LYS A 21 -0.66 -9.08 5.52
N GLY A 22 -0.94 -10.01 6.42
CA GLY A 22 -2.02 -9.88 7.41
C GLY A 22 -3.42 -10.18 6.88
N GLY A 23 -4.40 -9.87 7.72
CA GLY A 23 -5.82 -10.18 7.50
C GLY A 23 -6.45 -9.40 6.37
N LEU A 24 -6.00 -8.16 6.12
CA LEU A 24 -6.48 -7.33 5.02
C LEU A 24 -6.19 -8.01 3.66
N LEU A 25 -4.95 -8.45 3.43
CA LEU A 25 -4.58 -9.18 2.22
C LEU A 25 -5.38 -10.48 2.09
N LEU A 26 -5.47 -11.26 3.17
CA LEU A 26 -6.20 -12.53 3.13
C LEU A 26 -7.68 -12.34 2.78
N SER A 27 -8.32 -11.30 3.34
CA SER A 27 -9.71 -10.98 3.02
C SER A 27 -9.91 -10.62 1.55
N ALA A 28 -8.96 -9.87 0.95
CA ALA A 28 -8.99 -9.49 -0.45
C ALA A 28 -8.77 -10.70 -1.40
N VAL A 29 -7.89 -11.64 -1.02
CA VAL A 29 -7.58 -12.83 -1.83
C VAL A 29 -8.71 -13.88 -1.75
N VAL A 30 -9.30 -14.07 -0.56
CA VAL A 30 -10.33 -15.10 -0.34
C VAL A 30 -11.75 -14.58 -0.64
N GLY A 31 -11.92 -13.26 -0.74
CA GLY A 31 -13.22 -12.64 -1.05
C GLY A 31 -14.17 -12.58 0.16
N ILE A 32 -13.63 -12.56 1.38
CA ILE A 32 -14.43 -12.46 2.61
C ILE A 32 -14.61 -10.99 2.95
N ASN A 33 -15.83 -10.46 2.76
CA ASN A 33 -16.13 -9.05 2.99
C ASN A 33 -16.36 -8.67 4.46
N ASN A 34 -16.49 -9.65 5.36
CA ASN A 34 -16.63 -9.40 6.80
C ASN A 34 -15.25 -9.22 7.44
N ARG A 35 -14.63 -8.06 7.22
CA ARG A 35 -13.30 -7.73 7.76
C ARG A 35 -13.43 -7.43 9.26
N SER A 36 -12.67 -8.12 10.11
CA SER A 36 -12.53 -7.79 11.54
C SER A 36 -11.35 -6.87 11.84
N THR A 37 -10.48 -6.64 10.84
CA THR A 37 -9.32 -5.76 10.89
C THR A 37 -9.29 -4.89 9.64
N GLU A 38 -8.99 -3.61 9.81
CA GLU A 38 -8.77 -2.68 8.71
C GLU A 38 -7.28 -2.35 8.53
N ASP A 39 -6.41 -2.74 9.45
CA ASP A 39 -5.00 -2.37 9.45
C ASP A 39 -4.24 -2.95 8.24
N ILE A 40 -3.26 -2.20 7.74
CA ILE A 40 -2.33 -2.69 6.71
C ILE A 40 -1.06 -3.17 7.42
N ASP A 41 -0.88 -4.49 7.47
CA ASP A 41 0.39 -5.09 7.83
C ASP A 41 1.27 -5.23 6.60
N GLY A 42 2.51 -4.75 6.68
CA GLY A 42 3.47 -4.91 5.59
C GLY A 42 4.91 -4.62 5.96
N GLU A 43 5.80 -4.97 5.05
CA GLU A 43 7.24 -4.70 5.15
C GLU A 43 7.71 -3.89 3.96
N ILE A 44 8.74 -3.07 4.17
CA ILE A 44 9.45 -2.37 3.10
C ILE A 44 10.80 -3.06 2.86
N LYS A 45 11.11 -3.39 1.61
CA LYS A 45 12.39 -3.99 1.20
C LYS A 45 13.02 -3.24 0.03
N GLY A 46 14.34 -3.19 0.01
CA GLY A 46 15.10 -2.59 -1.10
C GLY A 46 14.99 -1.06 -1.17
N LEU A 47 14.56 -0.41 -0.09
CA LEU A 47 14.65 1.03 0.12
C LEU A 47 15.57 1.30 1.31
N ASP A 48 16.31 2.40 1.22
CA ASP A 48 17.04 2.92 2.38
C ASP A 48 16.01 3.52 3.36
N LEU A 49 16.00 3.03 4.60
CA LEU A 49 14.99 3.38 5.61
C LEU A 49 15.37 4.65 6.37
N THR A 50 15.98 5.61 5.68
CA THR A 50 16.24 6.95 6.21
C THR A 50 14.95 7.76 6.24
N GLU A 51 14.86 8.71 7.17
CA GLU A 51 13.70 9.59 7.32
C GLU A 51 13.36 10.30 6.00
N ASP A 52 14.37 10.86 5.33
CA ASP A 52 14.21 11.59 4.07
C ASP A 52 13.64 10.73 2.94
N GLU A 53 14.16 9.49 2.76
CA GLU A 53 13.69 8.63 1.67
C GLU A 53 12.28 8.11 1.97
N ILE A 54 11.97 7.78 3.22
CA ILE A 54 10.63 7.37 3.65
C ILE A 54 9.63 8.51 3.48
N GLU A 55 9.96 9.72 3.91
CA GLU A 55 9.09 10.89 3.75
C GLU A 55 8.80 11.17 2.27
N LYS A 56 9.81 11.09 1.41
CA LYS A 56 9.68 11.24 -0.04
C LYS A 56 8.79 10.17 -0.67
N VAL A 57 8.93 8.90 -0.26
CA VAL A 57 8.08 7.80 -0.73
C VAL A 57 6.62 8.04 -0.33
N PHE A 58 6.37 8.36 0.95
CA PHE A 58 5.01 8.61 1.42
C PHE A 58 4.39 9.86 0.81
N LYS A 59 5.15 10.94 0.61
CA LYS A 59 4.69 12.13 -0.14
C LYS A 59 4.29 11.76 -1.58
N ALA A 60 5.07 10.92 -2.26
CA ALA A 60 4.71 10.44 -3.60
C ALA A 60 3.40 9.64 -3.58
N ILE A 61 3.23 8.73 -2.61
CA ILE A 61 1.98 7.98 -2.41
C ILE A 61 0.80 8.93 -2.18
N CYS A 62 0.92 9.89 -1.26
CA CYS A 62 -0.16 10.82 -0.92
C CYS A 62 -0.55 11.76 -2.06
N ASN A 63 0.39 12.13 -2.94
CA ASN A 63 0.16 13.03 -4.06
C ASN A 63 -0.24 12.32 -5.36
N THR A 64 -0.26 10.98 -5.37
CA THR A 64 -0.66 10.21 -6.55
C THR A 64 -2.18 10.30 -6.74
N SER A 65 -2.60 10.85 -7.88
CA SER A 65 -4.00 10.87 -8.28
C SER A 65 -4.41 9.50 -8.81
N LEU A 66 -5.54 9.00 -8.31
CA LEU A 66 -6.20 7.82 -8.86
C LEU A 66 -7.17 8.31 -9.94
N VAL A 67 -6.70 8.41 -11.19
CA VAL A 67 -7.63 8.50 -12.31
C VAL A 67 -8.18 7.11 -12.51
N GLU A 68 -9.52 6.97 -12.53
CA GLU A 68 -10.20 5.68 -12.65
C GLU A 68 -9.55 4.85 -13.76
N LEU A 69 -8.97 3.71 -13.39
CA LEU A 69 -8.67 2.64 -14.33
C LEU A 69 -10.03 2.14 -14.80
N SER A 70 -10.49 2.68 -15.94
CA SER A 70 -11.68 2.27 -16.67
C SER A 70 -11.64 0.79 -17.03
#